data_AF-A0A9D2YYA0-F1
#
_entry.id   AF-A0A9D2YYA0-F1
#
_cell.length_a   1.000
_cell.length_b   1.000
_cell.length_c   1.000
_cell.angle_alpha   90.00
_cell.angle_beta   90.00
_cell.angle_gamma   90.00
#
_symmetry.space_group_name_H-M   'P 1'
#
loop_
_entity.id
_entity.type
_entity.pdbx_description
1 polymer ?
#
loop_
_entity_poly.entity_id
_entity_poly.type
_entity_poly.pdbx_seq_one_letter_code
_entity_poly.pdbx_strand_id
1 'polypeptide(L)'
;MSASSLHLLLLLLLVPHRHQLLQGAPLLVFLVDGFRYDYISDLTGLPGFRELVERGVKVDYVTPDFPSLSYPNYYSLMTGRHCDIHQMTGNYMWDEVSEKEFLIGTNPDSRLPLWWEGSEPLWVTLQKLGRNVFMYYWPGCEVEILGVRPTICKEYVYNPSEEDLIQSFNDSLNVLR
;
A
#
# COMPACT_ATOMS: atom_id res chain seq x y z
N MET A 1 31.42 -21.54 -61.21
CA MET A 1 32.32 -21.20 -60.10
C MET A 1 32.36 -19.69 -59.94
N SER A 2 32.26 -19.20 -58.71
CA SER A 2 32.32 -17.79 -58.27
C SER A 2 31.08 -16.94 -58.61
N ALA A 3 30.11 -16.79 -57.72
CA ALA A 3 30.11 -15.91 -56.53
C ALA A 3 30.18 -14.41 -56.89
N SER A 4 29.00 -13.78 -56.97
CA SER A 4 28.86 -12.32 -56.85
C SER A 4 27.92 -12.05 -55.67
N SER A 5 28.54 -11.58 -54.60
CA SER A 5 27.92 -11.26 -53.32
C SER A 5 26.92 -10.12 -53.47
N LEU A 6 25.62 -10.39 -53.31
CA LEU A 6 24.62 -9.35 -53.09
C LEU A 6 24.77 -8.83 -51.66
N HIS A 7 25.11 -7.55 -51.54
CA HIS A 7 25.00 -6.78 -50.32
C HIS A 7 23.53 -6.67 -49.89
N LEU A 8 23.11 -7.51 -48.95
CA LEU A 8 21.89 -7.26 -48.18
C LEU A 8 22.30 -6.57 -46.88
N LEU A 9 22.36 -5.25 -46.93
CA LEU A 9 22.54 -4.40 -45.76
C LEU A 9 21.25 -4.49 -44.93
N LEU A 10 21.22 -5.42 -43.97
CA LEU A 10 20.16 -5.49 -42.96
C LEU A 10 20.34 -4.29 -42.02
N LEU A 11 19.77 -3.15 -42.38
CA LEU A 11 19.50 -2.06 -41.44
C LEU A 11 18.48 -2.58 -40.44
N LEU A 12 18.97 -3.24 -39.39
CA LEU A 12 18.27 -3.37 -38.11
C LEU A 12 17.94 -1.94 -37.69
N LEU A 13 16.70 -1.52 -37.96
CA LEU A 13 16.05 -0.44 -37.26
C LEU A 13 16.03 -0.85 -35.79
N LEU A 14 17.11 -0.57 -35.08
CA LEU A 14 17.08 -0.26 -33.66
C LEU A 14 16.24 1.01 -33.54
N VAL A 15 14.93 0.87 -33.73
CA VAL A 15 14.00 1.77 -33.08
C VAL A 15 14.34 1.57 -31.62
N PRO A 16 14.91 2.57 -30.93
CA PRO A 16 14.90 2.50 -29.49
C PRO A 16 13.42 2.40 -29.19
N HIS A 17 12.97 1.25 -28.72
CA HIS A 17 11.80 1.22 -27.88
C HIS A 17 12.22 2.12 -26.72
N ARG A 18 11.97 3.42 -26.88
CA ARG A 18 11.55 4.23 -25.76
C ARG A 18 10.40 3.42 -25.22
N HIS A 19 10.70 2.56 -24.26
CA HIS A 19 9.91 2.60 -23.05
C HIS A 19 9.86 4.10 -22.71
N GLN A 20 8.85 4.78 -23.23
CA GLN A 20 8.04 5.58 -22.36
C GLN A 20 7.69 4.60 -21.23
N LEU A 21 8.61 4.48 -20.26
CA LEU A 21 8.21 4.30 -18.89
C LEU A 21 7.11 5.34 -18.80
N LEU A 22 5.86 4.89 -18.80
CA LEU A 22 4.78 5.69 -18.28
C LEU A 22 5.42 6.38 -17.09
N GLN A 23 5.54 7.71 -17.12
CA GLN A 23 5.80 8.43 -15.88
C GLN A 23 4.80 7.82 -14.91
N GLY A 24 5.31 7.05 -13.95
CA GLY A 24 4.54 5.93 -13.37
C GLY A 24 3.19 6.45 -12.94
N ALA A 25 2.11 5.81 -13.42
CA ALA A 25 0.78 6.24 -13.03
C ALA A 25 0.74 6.25 -11.49
N PRO A 26 0.27 7.35 -10.88
CA PRO A 26 0.22 7.43 -9.43
C PRO A 26 -0.62 6.29 -8.87
N LEU A 27 -0.14 5.66 -7.80
CA LEU A 27 -0.89 4.63 -7.08
C LEU A 27 -1.57 5.25 -5.87
N LEU A 28 -2.90 5.24 -5.86
CA LEU A 28 -3.71 5.56 -4.69
C LEU A 28 -4.25 4.27 -4.08
N VAL A 29 -3.92 4.01 -2.83
CA VAL A 29 -4.51 2.94 -2.02
C VAL A 29 -5.38 3.59 -0.97
N PHE A 30 -6.69 3.33 -1.01
CA PHE A 30 -7.61 3.70 0.05
C PHE A 30 -8.16 2.42 0.69
N LEU A 31 -8.32 2.45 2.01
CA LEU A 31 -8.69 1.30 2.82
C LEU A 31 -9.97 1.64 3.59
N VAL A 32 -10.94 0.73 3.57
CA VAL A 32 -12.18 0.85 4.33
C VAL A 32 -12.24 -0.33 5.29
N ASP A 33 -11.98 -0.10 6.58
CA ASP A 33 -12.00 -1.15 7.60
C ASP A 33 -13.38 -1.81 7.68
N GLY A 34 -13.41 -3.13 7.89
CA GLY A 34 -14.63 -3.90 8.08
C GLY A 34 -15.57 -3.94 6.87
N PHE A 35 -15.12 -3.53 5.69
CA PHE A 35 -15.93 -3.56 4.47
C PHE A 35 -16.04 -4.99 3.92
N ARG A 36 -17.08 -5.71 4.35
CA ARG A 36 -17.31 -7.10 3.95
C ARG A 36 -17.66 -7.21 2.46
N TYR A 37 -17.30 -8.33 1.85
CA TYR A 37 -17.42 -8.57 0.41
C TYR A 37 -18.84 -8.40 -0.15
N ASP A 38 -19.89 -8.56 0.66
CA ASP A 38 -21.29 -8.47 0.24
C ASP A 38 -21.89 -7.07 0.41
N TYR A 39 -21.22 -6.13 1.08
CA TYR A 39 -21.73 -4.75 1.21
C TYR A 39 -21.80 -4.01 -0.13
N ILE A 40 -21.03 -4.45 -1.11
CA ILE A 40 -21.03 -3.94 -2.48
C ILE A 40 -22.13 -4.58 -3.36
N SER A 41 -23.01 -5.42 -2.79
CA SER A 41 -24.16 -5.97 -3.53
C SER A 41 -25.25 -4.92 -3.77
N ASP A 42 -25.35 -3.90 -2.92
CA ASP A 42 -26.25 -2.75 -3.11
C ASP A 42 -25.45 -1.44 -3.06
N LEU A 43 -25.33 -0.79 -4.21
CA LEU A 43 -24.62 0.47 -4.38
C LEU A 43 -25.57 1.66 -4.62
N THR A 44 -26.86 1.52 -4.28
CA THR A 44 -27.88 2.55 -4.55
C THR A 44 -27.50 3.89 -3.90
N GLY A 45 -26.97 3.86 -2.67
CA GLY A 45 -26.52 5.04 -1.93
C GLY A 45 -25.04 5.41 -2.09
N LEU A 46 -24.28 4.71 -2.93
CA LEU A 46 -22.82 4.84 -3.04
C LEU A 46 -22.38 5.12 -4.48
N PRO A 47 -22.68 6.31 -5.04
CA PRO A 47 -22.42 6.61 -6.44
C PRO A 47 -20.94 6.51 -6.84
N GLY A 48 -20.02 6.90 -5.95
CA GLY A 48 -18.57 6.76 -6.21
C GLY A 48 -18.11 5.30 -6.30
N PHE A 49 -18.57 4.43 -5.39
CA PHE A 49 -18.28 3.00 -5.47
C PHE A 49 -18.90 2.35 -6.71
N ARG A 50 -20.10 2.79 -7.11
CA ARG A 50 -20.74 2.33 -8.36
C ARG A 50 -19.85 2.65 -9.55
N GLU A 51 -19.33 3.87 -9.64
CA GLU A 51 -18.42 4.26 -10.71
C GLU A 51 -17.12 3.44 -10.71
N LEU A 52 -16.53 3.18 -9.54
CA LEU A 52 -15.35 2.33 -9.41
C LEU A 52 -15.60 0.90 -9.92
N VAL A 53 -16.77 0.33 -9.65
CA VAL A 53 -17.13 -1.02 -10.11
C VAL A 53 -17.44 -1.05 -11.61
N GLU A 54 -18.19 -0.08 -12.12
CA GLU A 54 -18.61 -0.03 -13.52
C GLU A 54 -17.46 0.30 -14.48
N ARG A 55 -16.48 1.09 -14.03
CA ARG A 55 -15.35 1.57 -14.84
C ARG A 55 -14.02 0.89 -14.51
N GLY A 56 -13.96 0.13 -13.43
CA GLY A 56 -12.76 -0.51 -12.92
C GLY A 56 -12.83 -2.03 -12.95
N VAL A 57 -12.05 -2.65 -12.06
CA VAL A 57 -12.03 -4.10 -11.86
C VAL A 57 -12.41 -4.39 -10.43
N LYS A 58 -13.31 -5.37 -10.25
CA LYS A 58 -13.75 -5.87 -8.95
C LYS A 58 -13.53 -7.38 -8.90
N VAL A 59 -13.15 -7.88 -7.73
CA VAL A 59 -13.18 -9.31 -7.38
C VAL A 59 -14.38 -9.65 -6.51
N ASP A 60 -14.82 -10.90 -6.50
CA ASP A 60 -15.99 -11.33 -5.71
C ASP A 60 -15.77 -11.17 -4.20
N TYR A 61 -14.56 -11.48 -3.73
CA TYR A 61 -14.12 -11.28 -2.35
C TYR A 61 -12.59 -11.33 -2.27
N VAL A 62 -12.05 -10.86 -1.14
CA VAL A 62 -10.66 -11.07 -0.74
C VAL A 62 -10.68 -11.89 0.54
N THR A 63 -9.92 -12.98 0.58
CA THR A 63 -9.76 -13.79 1.80
C THR A 63 -8.73 -13.10 2.69
N PRO A 64 -9.10 -12.64 3.90
CA PRO A 64 -8.13 -12.11 4.85
C PRO A 64 -7.22 -13.23 5.36
N ASP A 65 -6.00 -12.86 5.76
CA ASP A 65 -5.14 -13.74 6.52
C ASP A 65 -5.68 -13.93 7.94
N PHE A 66 -5.30 -15.04 8.59
CA PHE A 66 -5.71 -15.32 9.96
C PHE A 66 -4.69 -14.74 10.95
N PRO A 67 -5.12 -13.99 11.99
CA PRO A 67 -6.51 -13.67 12.33
C PRO A 67 -7.06 -12.52 11.47
N SER A 68 -8.37 -12.55 11.21
CA SER A 68 -9.09 -11.52 10.42
C SER A 68 -9.28 -10.22 11.22
N LEU A 69 -8.18 -9.65 11.70
CA LEU A 69 -8.09 -8.38 12.44
C LEU A 69 -7.44 -7.31 11.57
N SER A 70 -7.71 -6.05 11.89
CA SER A 70 -7.27 -4.86 11.18
C SER A 70 -5.76 -4.82 10.92
N TYR A 71 -4.92 -4.52 11.92
CA TYR A 71 -3.48 -4.31 11.70
C TYR A 71 -2.76 -5.52 11.11
N PRO A 72 -3.04 -6.78 11.54
CA PRO A 72 -2.49 -7.96 10.88
C PRO A 72 -2.73 -7.96 9.37
N ASN A 73 -3.98 -7.79 8.94
CA ASN A 73 -4.32 -7.82 7.51
C ASN A 73 -3.86 -6.59 6.73
N TYR A 74 -3.82 -5.41 7.36
CA TYR A 74 -3.26 -4.21 6.73
C TYR A 74 -1.79 -4.39 6.42
N TYR A 75 -1.08 -5.05 7.33
CA TYR A 75 0.32 -5.35 7.16
C TYR A 75 0.56 -6.47 6.16
N SER A 76 -0.31 -7.49 6.11
CA SER A 76 -0.28 -8.49 5.03
C SER A 76 -0.49 -7.85 3.65
N LEU A 77 -1.43 -6.90 3.52
CA LEU A 77 -1.64 -6.14 2.28
C LEU A 77 -0.41 -5.34 1.86
N MET A 78 0.31 -4.75 2.81
CA MET A 78 1.49 -3.94 2.53
C MET A 78 2.74 -4.76 2.28
N THR A 79 2.89 -5.93 2.89
CA THR A 79 4.12 -6.75 2.80
C THR A 79 4.01 -7.91 1.82
N GLY A 80 2.78 -8.33 1.48
CA GLY A 80 2.52 -9.55 0.72
C GLY A 80 2.89 -10.83 1.49
N ARG A 81 2.97 -10.77 2.83
CA ARG A 81 3.38 -11.88 3.70
C ARG A 81 2.25 -12.25 4.66
N HIS A 82 2.30 -13.48 5.18
CA HIS A 82 1.40 -13.95 6.22
C HIS A 82 1.76 -13.38 7.59
N CYS A 83 0.79 -13.42 8.50
CA CYS A 83 0.88 -12.86 9.85
C CYS A 83 2.03 -13.43 10.68
N ASP A 84 2.31 -14.72 10.52
CA ASP A 84 3.43 -15.41 11.17
C ASP A 84 4.80 -14.97 10.64
N ILE A 85 4.89 -14.56 9.37
CA ILE A 85 6.13 -14.09 8.74
C ILE A 85 6.39 -12.62 9.09
N HIS A 86 5.38 -11.76 8.97
CA HIS A 86 5.54 -10.33 9.24
C HIS A 86 5.33 -9.95 10.71
N GLN A 87 5.00 -10.93 11.57
CA GLN A 87 4.94 -10.85 13.04
C GLN A 87 3.85 -9.94 13.65
N MET A 88 3.19 -9.11 12.85
CA MET A 88 1.94 -8.44 13.26
C MET A 88 0.77 -9.45 13.36
N THR A 89 0.67 -10.17 14.48
CA THR A 89 -0.31 -11.26 14.66
C THR A 89 -1.58 -10.85 15.40
N GLY A 90 -1.68 -9.62 15.90
CA GLY A 90 -2.87 -9.13 16.59
C GLY A 90 -2.94 -7.62 16.63
N ASN A 91 -4.14 -7.10 16.93
CA ASN A 91 -4.33 -5.68 17.26
C ASN A 91 -3.83 -5.36 18.69
N TYR A 92 -3.62 -6.41 19.50
CA TYR A 92 -3.14 -6.39 20.87
C TYR A 92 -2.10 -7.50 20.96
N MET A 93 -0.86 -7.16 21.32
CA MET A 93 0.24 -8.13 21.43
C MET A 93 1.09 -7.82 22.65
N TRP A 94 1.78 -8.84 23.17
CA TRP A 94 2.73 -8.70 24.26
C TRP A 94 4.02 -9.41 23.88
N ASP A 95 5.16 -8.75 24.08
CA ASP A 95 6.47 -9.34 23.88
C ASP A 95 7.10 -9.63 25.24
N GLU A 96 7.32 -10.91 25.55
CA GLU A 96 7.81 -11.36 26.85
C GLU A 96 9.25 -10.92 27.13
N VAL A 97 10.06 -10.69 26.09
CA VAL A 97 11.49 -10.38 26.25
C VAL A 97 11.70 -8.90 26.56
N SER A 98 11.01 -8.02 25.84
CA SER A 98 11.10 -6.56 26.02
C SER A 98 10.11 -6.02 27.04
N GLU A 99 9.15 -6.84 27.49
CA GLU A 99 8.04 -6.46 28.37
C GLU A 99 7.24 -5.28 27.79
N LYS A 100 7.00 -5.33 26.47
CA LYS A 100 6.28 -4.29 25.73
C LYS A 100 4.93 -4.79 25.26
N GLU A 101 3.96 -3.88 25.34
CA GLU A 101 2.62 -4.09 24.83
C GLU A 101 2.47 -3.37 23.49
N PHE A 102 1.88 -4.06 22.51
CA PHE A 102 1.35 -3.43 21.31
C PHE A 102 -0.14 -3.20 21.50
N LEU A 103 -0.57 -1.95 21.42
CA LEU A 103 -1.98 -1.57 21.40
C LEU A 103 -2.28 -0.73 20.16
N ILE A 104 -3.13 -1.25 19.29
CA ILE A 104 -3.49 -0.63 18.01
C ILE A 104 -3.77 0.88 18.14
N GLY A 105 -2.93 1.69 17.49
CA GLY A 105 -3.13 3.13 17.29
C GLY A 105 -3.22 4.00 18.55
N THR A 106 -2.79 3.52 19.72
CA THR A 106 -3.12 4.19 21.00
C THR A 106 -1.96 4.29 21.99
N ASN A 107 -1.11 3.28 22.13
CA ASN A 107 0.02 3.34 23.07
C ASN A 107 1.36 3.70 22.40
N PRO A 108 2.31 4.35 23.09
CA PRO A 108 3.61 4.69 22.51
C PRO A 108 4.43 3.46 22.08
N ASP A 109 4.31 2.35 22.81
CA ASP A 109 5.06 1.12 22.52
C ASP A 109 4.66 0.48 21.18
N SER A 110 3.44 0.74 20.67
CA SER A 110 3.05 0.32 19.31
C SER A 110 3.92 0.93 18.21
N ARG A 111 4.66 2.00 18.50
CA ARG A 111 5.55 2.67 17.55
C ARG A 111 6.97 2.13 17.54
N LEU A 112 7.27 1.13 18.37
CA LEU A 112 8.59 0.51 18.43
C LEU A 112 8.85 -0.33 17.16
N PRO A 113 10.00 -0.18 16.49
CA PRO A 113 10.31 -0.95 15.27
C PRO A 113 10.22 -2.47 15.44
N LEU A 114 10.41 -2.99 16.66
CA LEU A 114 10.34 -4.43 16.96
C LEU A 114 9.06 -5.11 16.46
N TRP A 115 7.93 -4.38 16.40
CA TRP A 115 6.64 -4.90 15.91
C TRP A 115 6.50 -4.91 14.39
N TRP A 116 7.34 -4.14 13.70
CA TRP A 116 7.15 -3.77 12.29
C TRP A 116 8.32 -4.22 11.40
N GLU A 117 9.39 -4.79 11.93
CA GLU A 117 10.58 -5.13 11.14
C GLU A 117 10.57 -6.57 10.59
N GLY A 118 9.56 -7.37 10.93
CA GLY A 118 9.44 -8.76 10.45
C GLY A 118 9.32 -8.90 8.93
N SER A 119 8.88 -7.87 8.21
CA SER A 119 8.81 -7.85 6.75
C SER A 119 8.87 -6.42 6.20
N GLU A 120 9.39 -6.24 4.98
CA GLU A 120 9.42 -4.93 4.34
C GLU A 120 8.05 -4.59 3.72
N PRO A 121 7.39 -3.49 4.11
CA PRO A 121 6.15 -3.05 3.48
C PRO A 121 6.43 -2.28 2.18
N LEU A 122 5.45 -2.30 1.26
CA LEU A 122 5.52 -1.69 -0.08
C LEU A 122 6.03 -0.25 -0.06
N TRP A 123 5.58 0.56 0.90
CA TRP A 123 5.99 1.95 1.00
C TRP A 123 7.49 2.12 1.34
N VAL A 124 8.07 1.20 2.13
CA VAL A 124 9.51 1.19 2.40
C VAL A 124 10.28 0.85 1.12
N THR A 125 9.83 -0.15 0.36
CA THR A 125 10.42 -0.49 -0.94
C THR A 125 10.39 0.69 -1.90
N LEU A 126 9.26 1.39 -1.99
CA LEU A 126 9.12 2.57 -2.85
C LEU A 126 10.07 3.70 -2.44
N GLN A 127 10.18 4.02 -1.15
CA GLN A 127 11.11 5.03 -0.64
C GLN A 127 12.58 4.65 -0.90
N LYS A 128 12.97 3.38 -0.70
CA LYS A 128 14.31 2.86 -1.04
C LYS A 128 14.63 2.99 -2.53
N LEU A 129 13.61 2.90 -3.39
CA LEU A 129 13.71 3.12 -4.84
C LEU A 129 13.62 4.60 -5.25
N GLY A 130 13.63 5.54 -4.29
CA GLY A 130 13.59 6.97 -4.54
C GLY A 130 12.22 7.48 -5.02
N ARG A 131 11.13 6.76 -4.74
CA ARG A 131 9.76 7.19 -5.03
C ARG A 131 9.15 7.83 -3.79
N ASN A 132 8.55 8.99 -3.95
CA ASN A 132 7.84 9.64 -2.85
C ASN A 132 6.62 8.82 -2.43
N VAL A 133 6.41 8.70 -1.12
CA VAL A 133 5.24 8.04 -0.54
C VAL A 133 4.56 8.95 0.47
N PHE A 134 3.26 9.12 0.31
CA PHE A 134 2.40 9.98 1.11
C PHE A 134 1.37 9.10 1.82
N MET A 135 1.33 9.13 3.15
CA MET A 135 0.47 8.27 3.96
C MET A 135 -0.42 9.13 4.85
N TYR A 136 -1.73 8.84 4.83
CA TYR A 136 -2.72 9.54 5.63
C TYR A 136 -3.49 8.55 6.49
N TYR A 137 -3.35 8.67 7.81
CA TYR A 137 -3.97 7.79 8.81
C TYR A 137 -3.65 6.29 8.64
N TRP A 138 -2.67 5.96 7.77
CA TRP A 138 -2.30 4.58 7.50
C TRP A 138 -1.35 4.07 8.59
N PRO A 139 -1.66 2.93 9.22
CA PRO A 139 -0.86 2.35 10.29
C PRO A 139 0.62 2.15 9.94
N GLY A 140 1.48 2.59 10.86
CA GLY A 140 2.93 2.44 10.72
C GLY A 140 3.61 3.55 9.93
N CYS A 141 2.88 4.58 9.45
CA CYS A 141 3.53 5.73 8.81
C CYS A 141 4.38 6.53 9.81
N GLU A 142 3.98 6.52 11.09
CA GLU A 142 4.66 7.17 12.21
C GLU A 142 5.89 6.39 12.70
N VAL A 143 6.08 5.15 12.23
CA VAL A 143 7.17 4.26 12.61
C VAL A 143 8.30 4.39 11.59
N GLU A 144 9.54 4.42 12.09
CA GLU A 144 10.69 4.18 11.24
C GLU A 144 10.87 2.67 11.07
N ILE A 145 10.49 2.15 9.90
CA ILE A 145 10.55 0.72 9.60
C ILE A 145 11.80 0.46 8.78
N LEU A 146 12.70 -0.39 9.27
CA LEU A 146 13.96 -0.74 8.58
C LEU A 146 14.80 0.51 8.22
N GLY A 147 14.80 1.51 9.10
CA GLY A 147 15.51 2.79 8.91
C GLY A 147 14.88 3.73 7.88
N VAL A 148 13.63 3.50 7.47
CA VAL A 148 12.95 4.29 6.43
C VAL A 148 11.66 4.90 6.97
N ARG A 149 11.41 6.16 6.60
CA ARG A 149 10.16 6.89 6.83
C ARG A 149 9.51 7.28 5.50
N PRO A 150 8.18 7.39 5.42
CA PRO A 150 7.52 7.93 4.23
C PRO A 150 7.86 9.40 4.00
N THR A 151 7.63 9.92 2.80
CA THR A 151 7.85 11.34 2.46
C THR A 151 6.92 12.24 3.28
N ILE A 152 5.65 11.83 3.43
CA ILE A 152 4.68 12.46 4.31
C ILE A 152 3.96 11.37 5.10
N CYS A 153 3.79 11.61 6.40
CA CYS A 153 2.90 10.85 7.27
C CYS A 153 1.99 11.84 7.99
N LYS A 154 0.69 11.73 7.74
CA LYS A 154 -0.34 12.28 8.63
C LYS A 154 -0.71 11.17 9.61
N GLU A 155 -0.21 11.32 10.84
CA GLU A 155 -0.39 10.32 11.90
C GLU A 155 -1.86 9.99 12.15
N TYR A 156 -2.11 8.75 12.56
CA TYR A 156 -3.44 8.30 12.97
C TYR A 156 -4.01 9.19 14.09
N VAL A 157 -5.30 9.51 13.96
CA VAL A 157 -6.08 10.20 14.98
C VAL A 157 -7.23 9.30 15.38
N TYR A 158 -7.43 9.12 16.69
CA TYR A 158 -8.58 8.38 17.19
C TYR A 158 -9.86 9.17 16.91
N ASN A 159 -10.73 8.60 16.07
CA ASN A 159 -12.01 9.18 15.62
C ASN A 159 -11.86 10.53 14.86
N PRO A 160 -11.30 10.50 13.64
CA PRO A 160 -11.18 11.72 12.81
C PRO A 160 -12.56 12.26 12.44
N SER A 161 -12.67 13.58 12.30
CA SER A 161 -13.89 14.22 11.81
C SER A 161 -14.11 13.99 10.30
N GLU A 162 -15.31 14.29 9.82
CA GLU A 162 -15.57 14.30 8.37
C GLU A 162 -14.66 15.30 7.64
N GLU A 163 -14.38 16.45 8.25
CA GLU A 163 -13.45 17.45 7.72
C GLU A 163 -12.02 16.89 7.61
N ASP A 164 -11.55 16.16 8.63
CA ASP A 164 -10.24 15.49 8.62
C ASP A 164 -10.12 14.48 7.48
N LEU A 165 -11.21 13.74 7.21
CA LEU A 165 -11.28 12.79 6.11
C LEU A 165 -11.25 13.50 4.76
N ILE A 166 -12.10 14.51 4.55
CA ILE A 166 -12.15 15.29 3.30
C ILE A 166 -10.78 15.94 3.03
N GLN A 167 -10.16 16.52 4.05
CA GLN A 167 -8.84 17.13 3.91
C GLN A 167 -7.78 16.10 3.52
N SER A 168 -7.79 14.91 4.14
CA SER A 168 -6.84 13.84 3.79
C SER A 168 -6.98 13.38 2.34
N PHE A 169 -8.21 13.31 1.80
CA PHE A 169 -8.44 13.00 0.40
C PHE A 169 -7.94 14.12 -0.52
N ASN A 170 -8.24 15.38 -0.19
CA ASN A 170 -7.79 16.52 -0.98
C ASN A 170 -6.26 16.60 -1.01
N ASP A 171 -5.61 16.45 0.14
CA ASP A 171 -4.15 16.44 0.24
C ASP A 171 -3.56 15.26 -0.56
N SER A 172 -4.14 14.07 -0.43
CA SER A 172 -3.75 12.88 -1.19
C SER A 172 -3.87 13.09 -2.70
N LEU A 173 -4.93 13.75 -3.18
CA LEU A 173 -5.12 14.00 -4.62
C LEU A 173 -4.22 15.13 -5.13
N ASN A 174 -3.92 16.14 -4.30
CA ASN A 174 -3.05 17.25 -4.68
C ASN A 174 -1.61 16.80 -4.92
N VAL A 175 -1.11 15.82 -4.17
CA VAL A 175 0.25 15.28 -4.37
C VAL A 175 0.37 14.37 -5.61
N LEU A 176 -0.74 13.95 -6.21
CA LEU A 176 -0.77 13.12 -7.44
C LEU A 176 -0.86 13.96 -8.73
N ARG A 177 -1.07 15.28 -8.62
CA ARG A 177 -1.13 16.23 -9.75
C ARG A 177 0.25 16.75 -10.10
#